data_AF-A0A1G5UD51-F1
#
_entry.id   AF-A0A1G5UD51-F1
#
_cell.length_a   1.000
_cell.length_b   1.000
_cell.length_c   1.000
_cell.angle_alpha   90.00
_cell.angle_beta   90.00
_cell.angle_gamma   90.00
#
_symmetry.space_group_name_H-M   'P 1'
#
loop_
_entity.id
_entity.type
_entity.pdbx_description
1 polymer ?
#
loop_
_entity_poly.entity_id
_entity_poly.type
_entity_poly.pdbx_seq_one_letter_code
_entity_poly.pdbx_strand_id
1 'polypeptide(L)'
;MLRTPTLPLLAPAALALLLSVAVRAEDAPRPVSPGTQAAPSLSADTLKPGKPAVKPYLADAALPDAVQILPSPPAHDAPLDKADRAAFNSTRVLKGTPRWDLAANDVAEGAAAVLENFACVLGTRIDQARVPAVINLLERARLDLARATRAPKVHYRRLRPFVGNEAPICVQRSQALADSFSYPSGHATQGWAYALILASLVPEKATPILVRGRAYGESRIVCGVHWLSDVAAGRLTGTAVFAALMGDATFRADLDRARAELRSAMAAPVTAPDQAACTRETDALREPPLEF
;
A
#
# COMPACT_ATOMS: atom_id res chain seq x y z
N MET A 1 39.81 -69.85 63.92
CA MET A 1 41.06 -70.60 63.68
C MET A 1 41.24 -70.78 62.18
N LEU A 2 42.47 -70.63 61.68
CA LEU A 2 42.99 -70.96 60.33
C LEU A 2 42.50 -70.19 59.06
N ARG A 3 43.53 -69.63 58.38
CA ARG A 3 43.81 -69.57 56.93
C ARG A 3 43.32 -68.39 56.06
N THR A 4 44.29 -67.50 55.81
CA THR A 4 44.54 -66.69 54.60
C THR A 4 44.72 -67.56 53.34
N PRO A 5 44.47 -67.04 52.11
CA PRO A 5 45.52 -66.42 51.25
C PRO A 5 45.00 -65.30 50.28
N THR A 6 45.74 -64.71 49.31
CA THR A 6 47.05 -63.99 49.27
C THR A 6 47.19 -63.12 48.00
N LEU A 7 47.59 -61.84 48.12
CA LEU A 7 48.27 -60.98 47.09
C LEU A 7 47.53 -60.66 45.75
N PRO A 8 48.03 -59.76 44.84
CA PRO A 8 49.17 -58.82 44.93
C PRO A 8 48.85 -57.33 44.56
N LEU A 9 49.90 -56.50 44.53
CA LEU A 9 49.95 -55.10 44.06
C LEU A 9 49.64 -54.93 42.55
N LEU A 10 49.28 -53.71 42.10
CA LEU A 10 50.11 -52.88 41.18
C LEU A 10 49.52 -51.48 40.89
N ALA A 11 50.34 -50.62 40.28
CA ALA A 11 50.23 -49.15 40.23
C ALA A 11 49.24 -48.57 39.18
N PRO A 12 48.82 -47.29 39.31
CA PRO A 12 47.95 -46.65 38.32
C PRO A 12 48.73 -46.21 37.07
N ALA A 13 48.29 -46.66 35.90
CA ALA A 13 48.74 -46.12 34.62
C ALA A 13 47.87 -44.91 34.23
N ALA A 14 48.50 -43.74 34.04
CA ALA A 14 47.82 -42.55 33.55
C ALA A 14 47.55 -42.68 32.05
N LEU A 15 46.27 -42.67 31.64
CA LEU A 15 45.87 -42.61 30.24
C LEU A 15 45.29 -41.23 29.93
N ALA A 16 46.03 -40.43 29.17
CA ALA A 16 45.60 -39.09 28.78
C ALA A 16 44.46 -39.15 27.75
N LEU A 17 43.28 -38.67 28.14
CA LEU A 17 42.11 -38.64 27.26
C LEU A 17 42.20 -37.40 26.35
N LEU A 18 42.48 -37.61 25.06
CA LEU A 18 42.38 -36.56 24.05
C LEU A 18 40.90 -36.23 23.79
N LEU A 19 40.39 -35.15 24.39
CA LEU A 19 39.05 -34.64 24.05
C LEU A 19 39.06 -34.06 22.64
N SER A 20 38.41 -34.75 21.71
CA SER A 20 38.00 -34.22 20.42
C SER A 20 36.95 -33.12 20.65
N VAL A 21 37.34 -31.85 20.56
CA VAL A 21 36.39 -30.74 20.59
C VAL A 21 35.57 -30.76 19.30
N ALA A 22 34.33 -31.23 19.40
CA ALA A 22 33.37 -31.10 18.31
C ALA A 22 33.07 -29.61 18.11
N VAL A 23 33.61 -29.04 17.03
CA VAL A 23 33.25 -27.70 16.57
C VAL A 23 31.76 -27.71 16.28
N ARG A 24 30.99 -27.00 17.10
CA ARG A 24 29.60 -26.67 16.76
C ARG A 24 29.64 -25.85 15.47
N ALA A 25 28.97 -26.33 14.43
CA ALA A 25 28.66 -25.49 13.29
C ALA A 25 27.92 -24.25 13.81
N GLU A 26 28.46 -23.08 13.51
CA GLU A 26 27.77 -21.82 13.81
C GLU A 26 26.45 -21.79 13.06
N ASP A 27 25.36 -21.46 13.78
CA ASP A 27 24.03 -21.32 13.19
C ASP A 27 24.11 -20.34 12.00
N ALA A 28 23.85 -20.85 10.79
CA ALA A 28 23.74 -20.00 9.62
C ALA A 28 22.66 -18.92 9.88
N PRO A 29 22.94 -17.64 9.57
CA PRO A 29 22.03 -16.56 9.90
C PRO A 29 20.67 -16.80 9.24
N ARG A 30 19.63 -17.01 10.06
CA ARG A 30 18.25 -17.14 9.60
C ARG A 30 17.89 -15.89 8.80
N PRO A 31 17.19 -16.01 7.65
CA PRO A 31 16.75 -14.85 6.90
C PRO A 31 15.85 -13.98 7.79
N VAL A 32 16.27 -12.74 8.00
CA VAL A 32 15.56 -11.77 8.83
C VAL A 32 14.21 -11.48 8.18
N SER A 33 13.12 -11.81 8.89
CA SER A 33 11.78 -11.36 8.49
C SER A 33 11.76 -9.83 8.52
N PRO A 34 11.24 -9.13 7.48
CA PRO A 34 11.27 -7.68 7.43
C PRO A 34 10.34 -7.08 8.49
N GLY A 35 10.90 -6.74 9.64
CA GLY A 35 10.18 -6.25 10.81
C GLY A 35 10.20 -4.73 10.97
N THR A 36 9.03 -4.18 11.27
CA THR A 36 8.84 -3.10 12.27
C THR A 36 9.38 -1.69 11.95
N GLN A 37 10.04 -1.43 10.82
CA GLN A 37 10.31 -0.05 10.40
C GLN A 37 9.08 0.56 9.70
N ALA A 38 8.58 1.68 10.21
CA ALA A 38 7.50 2.42 9.55
C ALA A 38 7.95 2.90 8.17
N ALA A 39 7.06 2.80 7.18
CA ALA A 39 7.33 3.15 5.79
C ALA A 39 7.82 4.62 5.67
N PRO A 40 8.60 4.98 4.63
CA PRO A 40 9.03 6.36 4.44
C PRO A 40 7.85 7.32 4.47
N SER A 41 8.09 8.55 4.94
CA SER A 41 7.05 9.58 4.99
C SER A 41 6.47 9.80 3.59
N LEU A 42 5.16 10.08 3.47
CA LEU A 42 4.59 10.46 2.19
C LEU A 42 5.30 11.72 1.69
N SER A 43 6.09 11.59 0.64
CA SER A 43 6.63 12.74 -0.07
C SER A 43 5.46 13.56 -0.63
N ALA A 44 5.54 14.88 -0.47
CA ALA A 44 4.55 15.77 -1.08
C ALA A 44 4.57 15.60 -2.60
N ASP A 45 3.44 15.16 -3.15
CA ASP A 45 3.04 15.12 -4.56
C ASP A 45 4.22 14.99 -5.56
N THR A 46 4.70 13.76 -5.76
CA THR A 46 5.97 13.42 -6.44
C THR A 46 6.00 13.62 -7.96
N LEU A 47 5.20 14.54 -8.49
CA LEU A 47 5.06 14.82 -9.92
C LEU A 47 6.22 15.67 -10.48
N LYS A 48 7.43 15.10 -10.50
CA LYS A 48 8.60 15.66 -11.23
C LYS A 48 9.44 14.58 -11.96
N PRO A 49 9.07 14.17 -13.18
CA PRO A 49 9.92 13.34 -14.02
C PRO A 49 11.03 14.15 -14.70
N GLY A 50 12.26 13.62 -14.72
CA GLY A 50 13.42 14.22 -15.42
C GLY A 50 13.51 13.92 -16.93
N LYS A 51 12.40 13.58 -17.57
CA LYS A 51 12.24 13.28 -19.01
C LYS A 51 10.96 13.97 -19.51
N PRO A 52 10.73 14.13 -20.84
CA PRO A 52 9.68 15.02 -21.37
C PRO A 52 8.36 14.85 -20.65
N ALA A 53 7.83 15.97 -20.13
CA ALA A 53 6.74 15.94 -19.17
C ALA A 53 5.54 15.16 -19.73
N VAL A 54 5.26 14.03 -19.09
CA VAL A 54 3.98 13.33 -19.16
C VAL A 54 2.91 14.40 -18.93
N LYS A 55 1.98 14.58 -19.87
CA LYS A 55 0.93 15.61 -19.79
C LYS A 55 -0.38 15.01 -19.30
N PRO A 56 -1.18 15.75 -18.50
CA PRO A 56 -2.55 15.35 -18.21
C PRO A 56 -3.36 15.11 -19.50
N TYR A 57 -4.50 14.45 -19.36
CA TYR A 57 -5.49 14.34 -20.42
C TYR A 57 -6.42 15.57 -20.46
N LEU A 58 -6.87 16.04 -19.28
CA LEU A 58 -7.92 17.05 -19.21
C LEU A 58 -7.34 18.46 -19.23
N ALA A 59 -7.85 19.33 -20.13
CA ALA A 59 -7.67 20.77 -20.02
C ALA A 59 -8.29 21.31 -18.72
N ASP A 60 -7.90 22.50 -18.26
CA ASP A 60 -8.45 23.08 -17.01
C ASP A 60 -9.98 23.17 -17.01
N ALA A 61 -10.59 23.56 -18.15
CA ALA A 61 -12.04 23.63 -18.30
C ALA A 61 -12.77 22.26 -18.34
N ALA A 62 -12.03 21.16 -18.49
CA ALA A 62 -12.57 19.79 -18.52
C ALA A 62 -12.30 19.02 -17.21
N LEU A 63 -11.53 19.60 -16.28
CA LEU A 63 -11.23 19.00 -14.99
C LEU A 63 -12.43 19.18 -14.04
N PRO A 64 -12.96 18.10 -13.42
CA PRO A 64 -14.05 18.23 -12.46
C PRO A 64 -13.69 19.10 -11.25
N ASP A 65 -14.52 20.09 -10.94
CA ASP A 65 -14.33 20.94 -9.77
C ASP A 65 -14.72 20.19 -8.48
N ALA A 66 -13.71 19.58 -7.84
CA ALA A 66 -13.88 18.86 -6.59
C ALA A 66 -14.27 19.74 -5.39
N VAL A 67 -14.21 21.08 -5.48
CA VAL A 67 -14.74 21.98 -4.43
C VAL A 67 -16.27 22.07 -4.53
N GLN A 68 -16.83 22.00 -5.74
CA GLN A 68 -18.28 21.99 -5.96
C GLN A 68 -18.91 20.60 -5.84
N ILE A 69 -18.17 19.54 -6.22
CA ILE A 69 -18.67 18.16 -6.21
C ILE A 69 -18.65 17.54 -4.81
N LEU A 70 -17.67 17.88 -3.99
CA LEU A 70 -17.56 17.33 -2.64
C LEU A 70 -18.40 18.12 -1.64
N PRO A 71 -19.01 17.47 -0.63
CA PRO A 71 -19.47 18.18 0.55
C PRO A 71 -18.26 18.76 1.30
N SER A 72 -18.49 19.76 2.15
CA SER A 72 -17.47 20.18 3.13
C SER A 72 -17.04 18.99 4.01
N PRO A 73 -15.78 18.95 4.50
CA PRO A 73 -15.38 17.97 5.50
C PRO A 73 -16.25 18.10 6.76
N PRO A 74 -16.38 17.03 7.56
CA PRO A 74 -17.18 17.05 8.78
C PRO A 74 -16.80 18.22 9.70
N ALA A 75 -17.81 18.98 10.13
CA ALA A 75 -17.65 19.98 11.17
C ALA A 75 -17.33 19.31 12.52
N HIS A 76 -16.67 20.05 13.42
CA HIS A 76 -16.36 19.58 14.77
C HIS A 76 -17.61 19.03 15.48
N ASP A 77 -17.47 17.88 16.16
CA ASP A 77 -18.54 17.15 16.86
C ASP A 77 -19.74 16.67 16.01
N ALA A 78 -19.74 16.89 14.70
CA ALA A 78 -20.73 16.31 13.80
C ALA A 78 -20.67 14.76 13.86
N PRO A 79 -21.78 14.04 13.56
CA PRO A 79 -21.79 12.57 13.61
C PRO A 79 -20.66 11.91 12.79
N LEU A 80 -20.31 12.48 11.63
CA LEU A 80 -19.22 11.97 10.78
C LEU A 80 -17.81 12.33 11.30
N ASP A 81 -17.64 13.43 12.06
CA ASP A 81 -16.38 13.73 12.76
C ASP A 81 -16.17 12.76 13.95
N LYS A 82 -17.25 12.40 14.64
CA LYS A 82 -17.24 11.35 15.67
C LYS A 82 -16.89 9.98 15.09
N ALA A 83 -17.46 9.61 13.95
CA ALA A 83 -17.11 8.39 13.23
C ALA A 83 -15.64 8.39 12.75
N ASP A 84 -15.16 9.51 12.20
CA ASP A 84 -13.76 9.69 11.80
C ASP A 84 -12.78 9.46 12.97
N ARG A 85 -13.08 10.02 14.14
CA ARG A 85 -12.27 9.84 15.37
C ARG A 85 -12.36 8.41 15.92
N ALA A 86 -13.55 7.80 15.90
CA ALA A 86 -13.74 6.41 16.30
C ALA A 86 -12.91 5.47 15.40
N ALA A 87 -12.99 5.63 14.07
CA ALA A 87 -12.21 4.86 13.10
C ALA A 87 -10.69 5.06 13.25
N PHE A 88 -10.23 6.29 13.49
CA PHE A 88 -8.82 6.55 13.76
C PHE A 88 -8.34 5.82 15.02
N ASN A 89 -9.09 5.93 16.12
CA ASN A 89 -8.73 5.32 17.40
C ASN A 89 -8.78 3.79 17.35
N SER A 90 -9.85 3.21 16.81
CA SER A 90 -10.03 1.75 16.76
C SER A 90 -8.94 1.07 15.93
N THR A 91 -8.52 1.67 14.81
CA THR A 91 -7.47 1.10 13.96
C THR A 91 -6.04 1.21 14.53
N ARG A 92 -5.81 1.94 15.64
CA ARG A 92 -4.46 2.01 16.25
C ARG A 92 -4.00 0.65 16.80
N VAL A 93 -4.94 -0.20 17.26
CA VAL A 93 -4.64 -1.53 17.82
C VAL A 93 -4.09 -2.50 16.77
N LEU A 94 -4.23 -2.18 15.48
CA LEU A 94 -3.75 -3.00 14.37
C LEU A 94 -2.24 -2.94 14.18
N LYS A 95 -1.51 -2.07 14.90
CA LYS A 95 -0.05 -1.94 14.78
C LYS A 95 0.65 -3.29 15.01
N GLY A 96 1.39 -3.76 14.01
CA GLY A 96 2.08 -5.06 14.04
C GLY A 96 1.21 -6.25 13.61
N THR A 97 0.00 -6.01 13.08
CA THR A 97 -0.83 -7.03 12.40
C THR A 97 -0.61 -6.98 10.88
N PRO A 98 -0.94 -8.05 10.14
CA PRO A 98 -0.90 -8.06 8.68
C PRO A 98 -1.71 -6.93 8.02
N ARG A 99 -2.82 -6.47 8.64
CA ARG A 99 -3.61 -5.33 8.14
C ARG A 99 -2.82 -4.02 8.15
N TRP A 100 -1.94 -3.84 9.15
CA TRP A 100 -1.07 -2.68 9.26
C TRP A 100 0.14 -2.76 8.32
N ASP A 101 0.71 -3.94 8.15
CA ASP A 101 1.81 -4.16 7.20
C ASP A 101 1.34 -3.94 5.76
N LEU A 102 0.14 -4.42 5.42
CA LEU A 102 -0.53 -4.09 4.17
C LEU A 102 -0.77 -2.57 4.02
N ALA A 103 -1.15 -1.89 5.10
CA ALA A 103 -1.33 -0.43 5.08
C ALA A 103 -0.03 0.34 4.88
N ALA A 104 1.10 -0.20 5.36
CA ALA A 104 2.44 0.32 5.14
C ALA A 104 2.94 0.05 3.70
N ASN A 105 2.65 -1.12 3.12
CA ASN A 105 2.95 -1.42 1.72
C ASN A 105 2.15 -0.54 0.75
N ASP A 106 0.87 -0.29 1.07
CA ASP A 106 -0.02 0.64 0.35
C ASP A 106 0.40 2.12 0.45
N VAL A 107 1.54 2.45 1.10
CA VAL A 107 2.16 3.79 1.08
C VAL A 107 2.86 4.07 -0.25
N ALA A 108 3.33 3.06 -0.96
CA ALA A 108 3.98 3.27 -2.26
C ALA A 108 2.95 3.69 -3.33
N GLU A 109 3.19 4.83 -3.99
CA GLU A 109 2.28 5.44 -4.98
C GLU A 109 2.85 5.41 -6.42
N GLY A 110 2.03 5.82 -7.40
CA GLY A 110 2.38 5.81 -8.82
C GLY A 110 2.01 4.51 -9.53
N ALA A 111 2.07 4.52 -10.86
CA ALA A 111 1.71 3.39 -11.73
C ALA A 111 2.48 2.12 -11.37
N ALA A 112 3.79 2.28 -11.14
CA ALA A 112 4.70 1.23 -10.73
C ALA A 112 4.24 0.50 -9.46
N ALA A 113 4.05 1.24 -8.37
CA ALA A 113 3.69 0.66 -7.07
C ALA A 113 2.28 0.07 -7.08
N VAL A 114 1.33 0.68 -7.79
CA VAL A 114 -0.04 0.13 -7.86
C VAL A 114 -0.08 -1.16 -8.69
N LEU A 115 0.67 -1.28 -9.78
CA LEU A 115 0.75 -2.56 -10.52
C LEU A 115 1.35 -3.69 -9.67
N GLU A 116 2.33 -3.39 -8.80
CA GLU A 116 2.86 -4.34 -7.82
C GLU A 116 1.80 -4.72 -6.77
N ASN A 117 1.21 -3.70 -6.11
CA ASN A 117 0.20 -3.88 -5.05
C ASN A 117 -1.10 -4.54 -5.55
N PHE A 118 -1.32 -4.62 -6.86
CA PHE A 118 -2.47 -5.30 -7.47
C PHE A 118 -2.09 -6.63 -8.15
N ALA A 119 -0.82 -7.06 -8.09
CA ALA A 119 -0.36 -8.30 -8.74
C ALA A 119 -1.16 -9.54 -8.31
N CYS A 120 -1.57 -9.61 -7.04
CA CYS A 120 -2.41 -10.70 -6.52
C CYS A 120 -3.79 -10.77 -7.18
N VAL A 121 -4.51 -9.65 -7.31
CA VAL A 121 -5.82 -9.63 -7.98
C VAL A 121 -5.71 -9.76 -9.50
N LEU A 122 -4.65 -9.25 -10.11
CA LEU A 122 -4.30 -9.50 -11.50
C LEU A 122 -3.92 -10.99 -11.74
N GLY A 123 -3.44 -11.69 -10.70
CA GLY A 123 -2.99 -13.08 -10.76
C GLY A 123 -1.59 -13.26 -11.35
N THR A 124 -0.88 -12.16 -11.59
CA THR A 124 0.44 -12.13 -12.21
C THR A 124 1.19 -10.86 -11.83
N ARG A 125 2.52 -10.95 -11.68
CA ARG A 125 3.37 -9.77 -11.53
C ARG A 125 3.64 -9.15 -12.90
N ILE A 126 3.33 -7.86 -13.06
CA ILE A 126 3.54 -7.14 -14.31
C ILE A 126 4.92 -6.47 -14.30
N ASP A 127 5.81 -6.91 -15.18
CA ASP A 127 7.06 -6.19 -15.46
C ASP A 127 6.73 -4.86 -16.14
N GLN A 128 6.91 -3.78 -15.39
CA GLN A 128 6.62 -2.40 -15.75
C GLN A 128 7.42 -1.95 -16.98
N ALA A 129 8.62 -2.50 -17.21
CA ALA A 129 9.44 -2.18 -18.38
C ALA A 129 8.84 -2.71 -19.68
N ARG A 130 7.94 -3.70 -19.61
CA ARG A 130 7.23 -4.30 -20.75
C ARG A 130 5.82 -3.75 -20.97
N VAL A 131 5.35 -2.83 -20.13
CA VAL A 131 4.02 -2.22 -20.24
C VAL A 131 4.04 -0.68 -20.29
N PRO A 132 4.83 -0.06 -21.20
CA PRO A 132 4.95 1.39 -21.29
C PRO A 132 3.63 2.12 -21.58
N ALA A 133 2.68 1.52 -22.33
CA ALA A 133 1.38 2.14 -22.55
C ALA A 133 0.51 2.15 -21.27
N VAL A 134 0.53 1.07 -20.46
CA VAL A 134 -0.13 1.03 -19.14
C VAL A 134 0.49 2.06 -18.19
N ILE A 135 1.83 2.13 -18.11
CA ILE A 135 2.53 3.10 -17.25
C ILE A 135 2.20 4.53 -17.66
N ASN A 136 2.24 4.84 -18.96
CA ASN A 136 1.89 6.17 -19.47
C ASN A 136 0.42 6.52 -19.18
N LEU A 137 -0.52 5.61 -19.43
CA LEU A 137 -1.95 5.83 -19.14
C LEU A 137 -2.18 6.22 -17.67
N LEU A 138 -1.60 5.45 -16.75
CA LEU A 138 -1.76 5.66 -15.31
C LEU A 138 -1.09 6.98 -14.87
N GLU A 139 0.17 7.24 -15.25
CA GLU A 139 0.86 8.49 -14.86
C GLU A 139 0.24 9.75 -15.49
N ARG A 140 -0.32 9.65 -16.71
CA ARG A 140 -1.09 10.75 -17.31
C ARG A 140 -2.36 11.04 -16.52
N ALA A 141 -3.12 10.01 -16.16
CA ALA A 141 -4.30 10.15 -15.30
C ALA A 141 -3.95 10.67 -13.89
N ARG A 142 -2.77 10.32 -13.35
CA ARG A 142 -2.26 10.81 -12.06
C ARG A 142 -2.18 12.33 -11.98
N LEU A 143 -1.77 12.98 -13.07
CA LEU A 143 -1.69 14.45 -13.16
C LEU A 143 -3.07 15.10 -13.02
N ASP A 144 -4.10 14.52 -13.64
CA ASP A 144 -5.48 15.00 -13.51
C ASP A 144 -6.03 14.79 -12.09
N LEU A 145 -5.75 13.62 -11.49
CA LEU A 145 -6.15 13.29 -10.12
C LEU A 145 -5.49 14.20 -9.07
N ALA A 146 -4.20 14.53 -9.25
CA ALA A 146 -3.48 15.48 -8.40
C ALA A 146 -4.03 16.91 -8.54
N ARG A 147 -4.29 17.38 -9.77
CA ARG A 147 -4.92 18.68 -10.03
C ARG A 147 -6.30 18.78 -9.36
N ALA A 148 -7.15 17.77 -9.54
CA ALA A 148 -8.50 17.73 -8.96
C ALA A 148 -8.50 17.75 -7.42
N THR A 149 -7.55 17.07 -6.77
CA THR A 149 -7.48 17.02 -5.29
C THR A 149 -6.81 18.24 -4.67
N ARG A 150 -6.01 19.01 -5.42
CA ARG A 150 -5.29 20.19 -4.91
C ARG A 150 -6.22 21.33 -4.49
N ALA A 151 -7.25 21.63 -5.29
CA ALA A 151 -8.18 22.73 -5.01
C ALA A 151 -8.92 22.57 -3.67
N PRO A 152 -9.64 21.47 -3.39
CA PRO A 152 -10.33 21.27 -2.11
C PRO A 152 -9.35 21.19 -0.92
N LYS A 153 -8.14 20.65 -1.09
CA LYS A 153 -7.11 20.67 -0.03
C LYS A 153 -6.76 22.09 0.42
N VAL A 154 -6.53 23.00 -0.52
CA VAL A 154 -6.18 24.41 -0.22
C VAL A 154 -7.38 25.20 0.30
N HIS A 155 -8.59 24.84 -0.15
CA HIS A 155 -9.85 25.45 0.28
C HIS A 155 -10.21 25.08 1.72
N TYR A 156 -10.29 23.78 2.05
CA TYR A 156 -10.75 23.29 3.36
C TYR A 156 -9.67 23.20 4.43
N ARG A 157 -8.40 23.02 4.05
CA ARG A 157 -7.24 23.00 4.96
C ARG A 157 -7.33 22.04 6.16
N ARG A 158 -8.13 20.97 6.04
CA ARG A 158 -8.35 20.00 7.12
C ARG A 158 -7.03 19.37 7.59
N LEU A 159 -6.77 19.38 8.89
CA LEU A 159 -5.61 18.70 9.48
C LEU A 159 -5.76 17.17 9.44
N ARG A 160 -4.63 16.45 9.41
CA ARG A 160 -4.58 14.98 9.41
C ARG A 160 -4.82 14.40 10.81
N PRO A 161 -5.26 13.13 10.94
CA PRO A 161 -5.58 12.52 12.23
C PRO A 161 -4.47 12.51 13.28
N PHE A 162 -3.20 12.37 12.85
CA PHE A 162 -2.06 12.29 13.75
C PHE A 162 -1.53 13.65 14.23
N VAL A 163 -2.02 14.77 13.68
CA VAL A 163 -1.54 16.11 14.04
C VAL A 163 -2.02 16.45 15.46
N GLY A 164 -1.10 16.91 16.31
CA GLY A 164 -1.39 17.25 17.71
C GLY A 164 -1.51 16.06 18.68
N ASN A 165 -1.09 14.86 18.29
CA ASN A 165 -1.05 13.69 19.17
C ASN A 165 0.06 12.71 18.79
N GLU A 166 0.47 11.83 19.70
CA GLU A 166 1.52 10.82 19.49
C GLU A 166 0.97 9.40 19.21
N ALA A 167 -0.27 9.29 18.74
CA ALA A 167 -0.81 7.99 18.35
C ALA A 167 0.00 7.40 17.16
N PRO A 168 0.18 6.07 17.11
CA PRO A 168 1.04 5.46 16.11
C PRO A 168 0.46 5.63 14.70
N ILE A 169 1.35 5.83 13.72
CA ILE A 169 1.04 5.83 12.29
C ILE A 169 1.98 4.88 11.53
N CYS A 170 1.59 4.41 10.35
CA CYS A 170 2.36 3.40 9.60
C CYS A 170 3.54 3.97 8.79
N VAL A 171 3.69 5.29 8.76
CA VAL A 171 4.77 6.02 8.06
C VAL A 171 5.63 6.84 9.03
N GLN A 172 6.85 7.18 8.63
CA GLN A 172 7.66 8.16 9.34
C GLN A 172 6.93 9.51 9.39
N ARG A 173 6.86 10.12 10.59
CA ARG A 173 6.35 11.48 10.76
C ARG A 173 7.30 12.48 10.10
N SER A 174 6.75 13.51 9.45
CA SER A 174 7.52 14.63 8.92
C SER A 174 6.67 15.89 8.93
N GLN A 175 7.33 17.06 8.94
CA GLN A 175 6.65 18.35 8.86
C GLN A 175 5.86 18.48 7.55
N ALA A 176 6.44 18.06 6.42
CA ALA A 176 5.76 18.03 5.12
C ALA A 176 4.49 17.17 5.12
N LEU A 177 4.48 16.03 5.82
CA LEU A 177 3.27 15.23 5.98
C LEU A 177 2.22 15.96 6.84
N ALA A 178 2.63 16.60 7.95
CA ALA A 178 1.73 17.35 8.83
C ALA A 178 1.07 18.55 8.14
N ASP A 179 1.85 19.30 7.33
CA ASP A 179 1.38 20.48 6.59
C ASP A 179 0.55 20.12 5.33
N SER A 180 0.63 18.87 4.86
CA SER A 180 -0.17 18.41 3.72
C SER A 180 -1.63 18.15 4.14
N PHE A 181 -2.53 19.06 3.78
CA PHE A 181 -3.95 18.99 4.17
C PHE A 181 -4.64 17.66 3.79
N SER A 182 -5.55 17.22 4.65
CA SER A 182 -6.10 15.86 4.64
C SER A 182 -7.23 15.63 3.62
N TYR A 183 -8.14 16.59 3.46
CA TYR A 183 -9.39 16.40 2.71
C TYR A 183 -9.32 16.93 1.26
N PRO A 184 -9.76 16.17 0.24
CA PRO A 184 -9.98 14.72 0.23
C PRO A 184 -8.63 13.97 0.24
N SER A 185 -8.65 12.66 0.45
CA SER A 185 -7.42 11.85 0.37
C SER A 185 -6.98 11.66 -1.10
N GLY A 186 -5.87 12.28 -1.49
CA GLY A 186 -5.27 12.10 -2.81
C GLY A 186 -4.82 10.65 -3.07
N HIS A 187 -4.31 9.99 -2.03
CA HIS A 187 -3.88 8.58 -2.09
C HIS A 187 -5.06 7.63 -2.36
N ALA A 188 -6.19 7.84 -1.69
CA ALA A 188 -7.42 7.09 -1.97
C ALA A 188 -8.02 7.45 -3.34
N THR A 189 -7.92 8.72 -3.75
CA THR A 189 -8.34 9.19 -5.08
C THR A 189 -7.59 8.45 -6.19
N GLN A 190 -6.27 8.37 -6.09
CA GLN A 190 -5.42 7.65 -7.06
C GLN A 190 -5.70 6.15 -7.05
N GLY A 191 -5.70 5.50 -5.89
CA GLY A 191 -5.93 4.06 -5.79
C GLY A 191 -7.30 3.64 -6.32
N TRP A 192 -8.33 4.43 -6.08
CA TRP A 192 -9.67 4.18 -6.60
C TRP A 192 -9.76 4.41 -8.12
N ALA A 193 -9.24 5.54 -8.62
CA ALA A 193 -9.23 5.81 -10.06
C ALA A 193 -8.40 4.79 -10.85
N TYR A 194 -7.25 4.37 -10.32
CA TYR A 194 -6.45 3.31 -10.93
C TYR A 194 -7.17 1.95 -10.90
N ALA A 195 -7.94 1.64 -9.86
CA ALA A 195 -8.78 0.44 -9.84
C ALA A 195 -9.90 0.50 -10.89
N LEU A 196 -10.53 1.66 -11.12
CA LEU A 196 -11.51 1.86 -12.21
C LEU A 196 -10.85 1.67 -13.59
N ILE A 197 -9.64 2.18 -13.78
CA ILE A 197 -8.85 1.99 -15.01
C ILE A 197 -8.51 0.51 -15.20
N LEU A 198 -7.91 -0.15 -14.20
CA LEU A 198 -7.53 -1.56 -14.26
C LEU A 198 -8.75 -2.48 -14.48
N ALA A 199 -9.89 -2.20 -13.86
CA ALA A 199 -11.15 -2.90 -14.12
C ALA A 199 -11.67 -2.69 -15.56
N SER A 200 -11.35 -1.55 -16.19
CA SER A 200 -11.66 -1.26 -17.59
C SER A 200 -10.67 -1.90 -18.58
N LEU A 201 -9.46 -2.24 -18.13
CA LEU A 201 -8.47 -3.00 -18.88
C LEU A 201 -8.72 -4.52 -18.79
N VAL A 202 -9.12 -5.01 -17.61
CA VAL A 202 -9.25 -6.43 -17.27
C VAL A 202 -10.65 -6.70 -16.67
N PRO A 203 -11.73 -6.57 -17.47
CA PRO A 203 -13.12 -6.61 -16.98
C PRO A 203 -13.50 -7.93 -16.29
N GLU A 204 -12.90 -9.05 -16.71
CA GLU A 204 -13.05 -10.37 -16.08
C GLU A 204 -12.57 -10.41 -14.62
N LYS A 205 -11.77 -9.41 -14.19
CA LYS A 205 -11.27 -9.23 -12.82
C LYS A 205 -11.78 -7.94 -12.17
N ALA A 206 -12.81 -7.28 -12.73
CA ALA A 206 -13.31 -6.00 -12.23
C ALA A 206 -13.66 -6.03 -10.73
N THR A 207 -14.42 -7.02 -10.26
CA THR A 207 -14.81 -7.14 -8.84
C THR A 207 -13.61 -7.22 -7.88
N PRO A 208 -12.66 -8.17 -8.01
CA PRO A 208 -11.49 -8.20 -7.11
C PRO A 208 -10.58 -6.97 -7.24
N ILE A 209 -10.44 -6.39 -8.44
CA ILE A 209 -9.68 -5.13 -8.63
C ILE A 209 -10.33 -3.97 -7.85
N LEU A 210 -11.65 -3.82 -7.90
CA LEU A 210 -12.37 -2.77 -7.17
C LEU A 210 -12.37 -3.02 -5.65
N VAL A 211 -12.41 -4.28 -5.20
CA VAL A 211 -12.19 -4.63 -3.79
C VAL A 211 -10.80 -4.20 -3.32
N ARG A 212 -9.74 -4.47 -4.11
CA ARG A 212 -8.37 -4.05 -3.79
C ARG A 212 -8.19 -2.53 -3.80
N GLY A 213 -8.81 -1.84 -4.75
CA GLY A 213 -8.84 -0.37 -4.82
C GLY A 213 -9.55 0.29 -3.64
N ARG A 214 -10.66 -0.30 -3.19
CA ARG A 214 -11.35 0.12 -1.96
C ARG A 214 -10.41 0.01 -0.76
N ALA A 215 -9.78 -1.16 -0.59
CA ALA A 215 -8.88 -1.47 0.50
C ALA A 215 -7.61 -0.58 0.53
N TYR A 216 -7.04 -0.27 -0.63
CA TYR A 216 -5.89 0.63 -0.77
C TYR A 216 -6.20 2.05 -0.25
N GLY A 217 -7.45 2.51 -0.41
CA GLY A 217 -7.94 3.73 0.24
C GLY A 217 -8.12 3.57 1.77
N GLU A 218 -8.73 2.48 2.21
CA GLU A 218 -8.92 2.16 3.65
C GLU A 218 -7.59 2.00 4.41
N SER A 219 -6.54 1.55 3.73
CA SER A 219 -5.18 1.49 4.27
C SER A 219 -4.68 2.86 4.75
N ARG A 220 -5.22 3.98 4.25
CA ARG A 220 -4.85 5.32 4.75
C ARG A 220 -5.44 5.64 6.12
N ILE A 221 -6.59 5.03 6.44
CA ILE A 221 -7.26 5.11 7.75
C ILE A 221 -6.45 4.27 8.75
N VAL A 222 -6.16 3.00 8.43
CA VAL A 222 -5.30 2.14 9.24
C VAL A 222 -3.94 2.78 9.48
N CYS A 223 -3.31 3.33 8.43
CA CYS A 223 -2.05 4.04 8.56
C CYS A 223 -2.13 5.30 9.44
N GLY A 224 -3.32 5.87 9.67
CA GLY A 224 -3.53 7.02 10.56
C GLY A 224 -3.23 8.39 9.93
N VAL A 225 -3.15 8.46 8.60
CA VAL A 225 -2.79 9.69 7.87
C VAL A 225 -4.00 10.39 7.23
N HIS A 226 -5.15 9.73 7.18
CA HIS A 226 -6.41 10.25 6.66
C HIS A 226 -7.59 9.80 7.51
N TRP A 227 -8.60 10.65 7.60
CA TRP A 227 -9.89 10.33 8.18
C TRP A 227 -10.71 9.44 7.24
N LEU A 228 -11.74 8.75 7.75
CA LEU A 228 -12.65 7.93 6.94
C LEU A 228 -13.35 8.77 5.86
N SER A 229 -13.87 9.93 6.24
CA SER A 229 -14.52 10.85 5.31
C SER A 229 -13.58 11.44 4.25
N ASP A 230 -12.26 11.58 4.53
CA ASP A 230 -11.28 11.96 3.51
C ASP A 230 -11.14 10.86 2.43
N VAL A 231 -11.19 9.59 2.84
CA VAL A 231 -11.08 8.43 1.95
C VAL A 231 -12.35 8.25 1.12
N ALA A 232 -13.53 8.41 1.74
CA ALA A 232 -14.81 8.40 1.03
C ALA A 232 -14.87 9.52 -0.03
N ALA A 233 -14.50 10.76 0.35
CA ALA A 233 -14.41 11.88 -0.57
C ALA A 233 -13.38 11.62 -1.69
N GLY A 234 -12.24 11.00 -1.37
CA GLY A 234 -11.25 10.62 -2.37
C GLY A 234 -11.78 9.63 -3.42
N ARG A 235 -12.59 8.63 -3.03
CA ARG A 235 -13.26 7.72 -3.97
C ARG A 235 -14.22 8.47 -4.88
N LEU A 236 -15.00 9.40 -4.33
CA LEU A 236 -15.90 10.25 -5.13
C LEU A 236 -15.12 11.13 -6.13
N THR A 237 -14.04 11.79 -5.70
CA THR A 237 -13.14 12.56 -6.58
C THR A 237 -12.56 11.69 -7.70
N GLY A 238 -12.05 10.50 -7.36
CA GLY A 238 -11.47 9.57 -8.34
C GLY A 238 -12.49 9.08 -9.36
N THR A 239 -13.73 8.87 -8.93
CA THR A 239 -14.86 8.51 -9.81
C THR A 239 -15.23 9.64 -10.76
N ALA A 240 -15.31 10.89 -10.26
CA ALA A 240 -15.61 12.06 -11.07
C ALA A 240 -14.52 12.32 -12.13
N VAL A 241 -13.24 12.25 -11.75
CA VAL A 241 -12.12 12.39 -12.70
C VAL A 241 -12.11 11.25 -13.71
N PHE A 242 -12.33 9.99 -13.29
CA PHE A 242 -12.44 8.86 -14.22
C PHE A 242 -13.58 9.05 -15.23
N ALA A 243 -14.75 9.56 -14.82
CA ALA A 243 -15.85 9.85 -15.72
C ALA A 243 -15.49 10.94 -16.76
N ALA A 244 -14.79 12.00 -16.35
CA ALA A 244 -14.29 13.03 -17.27
C ALA A 244 -13.22 12.48 -18.23
N LEU A 245 -12.29 11.66 -17.74
CA LEU A 245 -11.27 10.96 -18.54
C LEU A 245 -11.91 10.09 -19.63
N MET A 246 -12.97 9.35 -19.31
CA MET A 246 -13.72 8.57 -20.31
C MET A 246 -14.35 9.41 -21.43
N GLY A 247 -14.59 10.71 -21.20
CA GLY A 247 -15.02 11.65 -22.25
C GLY A 247 -13.91 11.98 -23.26
N ASP A 248 -12.66 12.09 -22.80
CA ASP A 248 -11.52 12.43 -23.66
C ASP A 248 -11.24 11.32 -24.70
N ALA A 249 -10.97 11.74 -25.93
CA ALA A 249 -10.62 10.85 -27.02
C ALA A 249 -9.19 10.30 -26.88
N THR A 250 -8.26 11.09 -26.33
CA THR A 250 -6.86 10.66 -26.15
C THR A 250 -6.77 9.59 -25.05
N PHE A 251 -7.46 9.79 -23.93
CA PHE A 251 -7.56 8.82 -22.85
C PHE A 251 -8.13 7.49 -23.33
N ARG A 252 -9.24 7.50 -24.08
CA ARG A 252 -9.83 6.28 -24.64
C ARG A 252 -8.87 5.55 -25.59
N ALA A 253 -8.19 6.28 -26.48
CA ALA A 253 -7.18 5.70 -27.35
C ALA A 253 -5.99 5.11 -26.57
N ASP A 254 -5.56 5.75 -25.48
CA ASP A 254 -4.49 5.25 -24.61
C ASP A 254 -4.95 4.02 -23.80
N LEU A 255 -6.21 4.01 -23.34
CA LEU A 255 -6.87 2.89 -22.65
C LEU A 255 -6.93 1.64 -23.53
N ASP A 256 -7.31 1.79 -24.81
CA ASP A 256 -7.37 0.66 -25.74
C ASP A 256 -5.98 0.08 -26.06
N ARG A 257 -4.95 0.93 -26.19
CA ARG A 257 -3.55 0.47 -26.36
C ARG A 257 -3.03 -0.23 -25.11
N ALA A 258 -3.25 0.35 -23.93
CA ALA A 258 -2.91 -0.27 -22.64
C ALA A 258 -3.64 -1.61 -22.43
N ARG A 259 -4.87 -1.76 -22.92
CA ARG A 259 -5.64 -3.01 -22.82
C ARG A 259 -5.02 -4.12 -23.66
N ALA A 260 -4.60 -3.82 -24.89
CA ALA A 260 -3.92 -4.78 -25.75
C ALA A 260 -2.56 -5.20 -25.16
N GLU A 261 -1.78 -4.21 -24.69
CA GLU A 261 -0.46 -4.41 -24.07
C GLU A 261 -0.55 -5.25 -22.79
N LEU A 262 -1.46 -4.90 -21.86
CA LEU A 262 -1.63 -5.62 -20.60
C LEU A 262 -2.07 -7.06 -20.82
N ARG A 263 -3.00 -7.32 -21.74
CA ARG A 263 -3.42 -8.69 -22.10
C ARG A 263 -2.25 -9.51 -22.63
N SER A 264 -1.42 -8.93 -23.50
CA SER A 264 -0.20 -9.60 -23.99
C SER A 264 0.81 -9.87 -22.86
N ALA A 265 0.96 -8.94 -21.93
CA ALA A 265 1.86 -9.09 -20.78
C ALA A 265 1.38 -10.16 -19.78
N MET A 266 0.07 -10.30 -19.60
CA MET A 266 -0.57 -11.32 -18.74
C MET A 266 -0.58 -12.72 -19.37
N ALA A 267 -0.53 -12.83 -20.71
CA ALA A 267 -0.54 -14.11 -21.44
C ALA A 267 0.86 -14.70 -21.70
N ALA A 268 1.93 -13.92 -21.51
CA ALA A 268 3.30 -14.41 -21.60
C ALA A 268 3.62 -15.43 -20.48
N PRO A 269 4.73 -16.19 -20.56
CA PRO A 269 5.25 -16.88 -19.38
C PRO A 269 5.63 -15.84 -18.31
N VAL A 270 4.95 -15.85 -17.17
CA VAL A 270 5.11 -14.82 -16.12
C VAL A 270 5.53 -15.41 -14.78
N THR A 271 6.20 -14.58 -13.97
CA THR A 271 6.36 -14.82 -12.55
C THR A 271 5.00 -14.65 -11.86
N ALA A 272 4.41 -15.77 -11.44
CA ALA A 272 3.24 -15.73 -10.56
C ALA A 272 3.61 -15.01 -9.26
N PRO A 273 2.69 -14.21 -8.67
CA PRO A 273 2.95 -13.60 -7.36
C PRO A 273 3.08 -14.69 -6.28
N ASP A 274 3.82 -14.40 -5.21
CA ASP A 274 3.90 -15.29 -4.04
C ASP A 274 2.49 -15.57 -3.52
N GLN A 275 2.05 -16.83 -3.64
CA GLN A 275 0.72 -17.24 -3.20
C GLN A 275 0.54 -17.07 -1.70
N ALA A 276 1.61 -17.24 -0.91
CA ALA A 276 1.54 -16.99 0.53
C ALA A 276 1.37 -15.48 0.82
N ALA A 277 1.98 -14.59 0.04
CA ALA A 277 1.72 -13.15 0.11
C ALA A 277 0.30 -12.79 -0.30
N CYS A 278 -0.24 -13.39 -1.36
CA CYS A 278 -1.61 -13.12 -1.80
C CYS A 278 -2.67 -13.63 -0.82
N THR A 279 -2.44 -14.77 -0.15
CA THR A 279 -3.26 -15.22 0.98
C THR A 279 -3.18 -14.22 2.13
N ARG A 280 -1.97 -13.81 2.56
CA ARG A 280 -1.80 -12.79 3.61
C ARG A 280 -2.48 -11.46 3.28
N GLU A 281 -2.41 -10.99 2.03
CA GLU A 281 -3.17 -9.80 1.58
C GLU A 281 -4.67 -10.04 1.72
N THR A 282 -5.19 -11.15 1.17
CA THR A 282 -6.63 -11.49 1.19
C THR A 282 -7.19 -11.58 2.60
N ASP A 283 -6.45 -12.21 3.52
CA ASP A 283 -6.87 -12.37 4.92
C ASP A 283 -6.78 -11.02 5.66
N ALA A 284 -5.74 -10.23 5.41
CA ALA A 284 -5.63 -8.86 5.92
C ALA A 284 -6.73 -7.92 5.39
N LEU A 285 -7.44 -8.25 4.30
CA LEU A 285 -8.63 -7.51 3.85
C LEU A 285 -9.92 -7.93 4.55
N ARG A 286 -9.92 -9.04 5.28
CA ARG A 286 -11.08 -9.61 5.96
C ARG A 286 -11.03 -9.39 7.47
N GLU A 287 -9.86 -9.54 8.08
CA GLU A 287 -9.72 -9.62 9.54
C GLU A 287 -8.63 -8.71 10.13
N PRO A 288 -8.93 -8.01 11.24
CA PRO A 288 -10.28 -7.73 11.74
C PRO A 288 -11.03 -6.81 10.75
N PRO A 289 -12.37 -6.90 10.67
CA PRO A 289 -13.16 -6.01 9.84
C PRO A 289 -12.99 -4.55 10.28
N LEU A 290 -13.08 -3.64 9.32
CA LEU A 290 -13.15 -2.21 9.60
C LEU A 290 -14.60 -1.85 9.92
N GLU A 291 -14.90 -1.66 11.21
CA GLU A 291 -16.25 -1.40 11.72
C GLU A 291 -16.65 0.09 11.58
N PHE A 292 -16.72 0.60 10.33
CA PHE A 292 -17.12 1.98 10.03
C PHE A 292 -17.63 2.18 8.58
#